data_AF-A0A318ANQ3-F1
#
_entry.id   AF-A0A318ANQ3-F1
#
_cell.length_a   1.000
_cell.length_b   1.000
_cell.length_c   1.000
_cell.angle_alpha   90.00
_cell.angle_beta   90.00
_cell.angle_gamma   90.00
#
_symmetry.space_group_name_H-M   'P 1'
#
loop_
_entity.id
_entity.type
_entity.pdbx_description
1 polymer ?
#
loop_
_entity_poly.entity_id
_entity_poly.type
_entity_poly.pdbx_seq_one_letter_code
_entity_poly.pdbx_strand_id
1 'polypeptide(L)'
;MATTSTHHRFSRVLHHCLRHDGLLHHRSLGIRLSRRALTCHHCCHRDAQWRATASRCARGRHRSRAVGLPAGFPPLCFKAKSPGAQHRGVGVIAIAFVVAAFFGAVTRYVADVLLPRYGILLANIAGSAIAGVVGGLMLGYADLAEQARLIWITALAGSLTTFSTVSMSTAHHVMAGNLGRAVGTWTLHIVASLAVATLGFTLAITSFS
;
A
#
# COMPACT_ATOMS: atom_id res chain seq x y z
N MET A 1 -38.66 -4.08 5.09
CA MET A 1 -37.28 -4.55 5.38
C MET A 1 -36.52 -4.64 4.07
N ALA A 2 -35.53 -3.76 3.91
CA ALA A 2 -34.75 -3.57 2.70
C ALA A 2 -33.42 -4.32 2.80
N THR A 3 -32.95 -4.96 1.72
CA THR A 3 -31.53 -5.18 1.33
C THR A 3 -31.40 -6.26 0.23
N THR A 4 -31.81 -5.99 -1.02
CA THR A 4 -31.56 -6.93 -2.15
C THR A 4 -31.36 -6.25 -3.52
N SER A 5 -31.18 -4.93 -3.59
CA SER A 5 -31.16 -4.19 -4.89
C SER A 5 -29.76 -3.74 -5.37
N THR A 6 -28.73 -3.83 -4.53
CA THR A 6 -27.39 -3.28 -4.83
C THR A 6 -26.47 -4.23 -5.59
N HIS A 7 -26.69 -5.54 -5.52
CA HIS A 7 -25.81 -6.53 -6.17
C HIS A 7 -26.00 -6.63 -7.70
N HIS A 8 -27.19 -6.31 -8.22
CA HIS A 8 -27.46 -6.46 -9.66
C HIS A 8 -26.96 -5.31 -10.55
N ARG A 9 -26.61 -4.15 -9.97
CA ARG A 9 -26.05 -3.01 -10.75
C ARG A 9 -24.54 -3.06 -10.89
N PHE A 10 -23.82 -3.67 -9.93
CA PHE A 10 -22.36 -3.73 -9.98
C PHE A 10 -21.83 -4.70 -11.06
N SER A 11 -22.54 -5.82 -11.28
CA SER A 11 -22.21 -6.79 -12.33
C SER A 11 -22.29 -6.21 -13.75
N ARG A 12 -23.21 -5.28 -14.03
CA ARG A 12 -23.35 -4.67 -15.37
C ARG A 12 -22.27 -3.66 -15.70
N VAL A 13 -21.70 -2.97 -14.72
CA VAL A 13 -20.60 -2.02 -14.95
C VAL A 13 -19.29 -2.75 -15.20
N LEU A 14 -19.05 -3.86 -14.49
CA LEU A 14 -17.85 -4.69 -14.70
C LEU A 14 -17.84 -5.35 -16.08
N HIS A 15 -19.00 -5.82 -16.55
CA HIS A 15 -19.12 -6.43 -17.88
C HIS A 15 -18.95 -5.44 -19.05
N HIS A 16 -19.18 -4.15 -18.83
CA HIS A 16 -19.01 -3.15 -19.89
C HIS A 16 -17.55 -2.68 -20.02
N CYS A 17 -16.78 -2.71 -18.93
CA CYS A 17 -15.34 -2.41 -18.96
C CYS A 17 -14.53 -3.57 -19.56
N LEU A 18 -14.84 -4.83 -19.20
CA LEU A 18 -14.11 -6.00 -19.71
C LEU A 18 -14.36 -6.32 -21.20
N ARG A 19 -15.31 -5.64 -21.85
CA ARG A 19 -15.57 -5.76 -23.30
C ARG A 19 -14.77 -4.78 -24.17
N HIS A 20 -14.08 -3.80 -23.57
CA HIS A 20 -13.33 -2.79 -24.33
C HIS A 20 -11.81 -3.04 -24.40
N ASP A 21 -11.28 -4.03 -23.67
CA ASP A 21 -9.85 -4.40 -23.68
C ASP A 21 -9.54 -5.65 -24.53
N GLY A 22 -10.42 -5.99 -25.47
CA GLY A 22 -10.15 -7.01 -26.46
C GLY A 22 -9.65 -6.39 -27.76
N LEU A 23 -8.37 -6.02 -27.86
CA LEU A 23 -7.62 -5.86 -29.12
C LEU A 23 -6.11 -5.65 -28.83
N LEU A 24 -5.42 -6.71 -28.39
CA LEU A 24 -3.97 -6.82 -28.56
C LEU A 24 -3.70 -7.76 -29.74
N HIS A 25 -3.62 -7.17 -30.94
CA HIS A 25 -2.98 -7.81 -32.09
C HIS A 25 -1.93 -6.86 -32.68
N HIS A 26 -0.67 -7.26 -32.49
CA HIS A 26 0.49 -7.03 -33.36
C HIS A 26 0.36 -5.99 -34.49
N ARG A 27 1.10 -4.88 -34.39
CA ARG A 27 2.10 -4.40 -35.38
C ARG A 27 2.60 -3.00 -35.04
N SER A 28 3.93 -2.90 -34.96
CA SER A 28 4.77 -1.77 -35.36
C SER A 28 4.04 -0.57 -36.00
N LEU A 29 4.16 0.63 -35.42
CA LEU A 29 4.45 1.89 -36.13
C LEU A 29 4.32 3.13 -35.21
N GLY A 30 5.41 3.90 -35.14
CA GLY A 30 5.43 5.36 -35.01
C GLY A 30 4.50 6.01 -33.99
N ILE A 31 5.00 6.22 -32.76
CA ILE A 31 4.39 7.15 -31.81
C ILE A 31 4.51 8.58 -32.34
N ARG A 32 3.50 9.03 -33.08
CA ARG A 32 3.14 10.45 -33.17
C ARG A 32 2.31 10.78 -31.93
N LEU A 33 2.97 11.28 -30.89
CA LEU A 33 2.30 11.88 -29.74
C LEU A 33 1.45 13.05 -30.23
N SER A 34 0.13 12.84 -30.25
CA SER A 34 -0.88 13.85 -30.50
C SER A 34 -0.75 14.95 -29.44
N ARG A 35 -0.23 16.12 -29.84
CA ARG A 35 -0.16 17.37 -29.06
C ARG A 35 -1.53 17.94 -28.62
N ARG A 36 -2.63 17.19 -28.67
CA ARG A 36 -3.98 17.71 -28.43
C ARG A 36 -4.54 17.50 -27.02
N ALA A 37 -3.80 16.85 -26.11
CA ALA A 37 -4.20 16.79 -24.70
C ALA A 37 -3.73 17.99 -23.86
N LEU A 38 -2.88 18.86 -24.41
CA LEU A 38 -2.25 19.96 -23.66
C LEU A 38 -3.04 21.27 -23.64
N THR A 39 -4.15 21.39 -24.37
CA THR A 39 -4.91 22.66 -24.43
C THR A 39 -5.98 22.82 -23.35
N CYS A 40 -6.32 21.79 -22.57
CA CYS A 40 -7.27 21.96 -21.45
C CYS A 40 -6.61 22.50 -20.17
N HIS A 41 -5.28 22.47 -20.06
CA HIS A 41 -4.60 22.78 -18.80
C HIS A 41 -4.45 24.29 -18.51
N HIS A 42 -4.75 25.16 -19.47
CA HIS A 42 -4.56 26.61 -19.32
C HIS A 42 -5.78 27.41 -18.86
N CYS A 43 -6.96 26.80 -18.71
CA CYS A 43 -8.16 27.53 -18.29
C CYS A 43 -8.39 27.58 -16.77
N CYS A 44 -7.53 27.00 -15.95
CA CYS A 44 -7.80 26.81 -14.51
C CYS A 44 -6.73 27.45 -13.61
N HIS A 45 -6.27 28.67 -13.94
CA HIS A 45 -5.33 29.38 -13.07
C HIS A 45 -5.55 30.91 -12.97
N ARG A 46 -6.78 31.41 -13.11
CA ARG A 46 -7.09 32.78 -12.66
C ARG A 46 -8.50 32.85 -12.11
N ASP A 47 -8.55 33.06 -10.79
CA ASP A 47 -9.72 33.52 -10.06
C ASP A 47 -10.28 34.81 -10.71
N ALA A 48 -11.61 34.94 -10.63
CA ALA A 48 -12.40 36.18 -10.80
C ALA A 48 -13.07 36.53 -12.14
N GLN A 49 -13.18 35.67 -13.17
CA GLN A 49 -13.93 36.05 -14.41
C GLN A 49 -14.83 34.97 -15.04
N TRP A 50 -15.55 34.18 -14.22
CA TRP A 50 -16.42 33.12 -14.75
C TRP A 50 -17.65 33.61 -15.57
N ARG A 51 -18.12 34.85 -15.45
CA ARG A 51 -19.42 35.22 -16.06
C ARG A 51 -19.39 35.58 -17.56
N ALA A 52 -18.24 35.71 -18.22
CA ALA A 52 -18.18 36.22 -19.59
C ALA A 52 -17.74 35.22 -20.68
N THR A 53 -17.11 34.09 -20.33
CA THR A 53 -16.51 33.16 -21.31
C THR A 53 -17.38 31.95 -21.66
N ALA A 54 -18.47 31.70 -20.93
CA ALA A 54 -19.40 30.61 -21.23
C ALA A 54 -20.13 30.77 -22.59
N SER A 55 -20.24 32.00 -23.10
CA SER A 55 -20.98 32.30 -24.34
C SER A 55 -20.19 32.06 -25.63
N ARG A 56 -18.87 31.80 -25.57
CA ARG A 56 -18.04 31.57 -26.77
C ARG A 56 -17.77 30.10 -27.09
N CYS A 57 -17.99 29.17 -26.17
CA CYS A 57 -17.84 27.73 -26.45
C CYS A 57 -19.07 27.11 -27.13
N ALA A 58 -20.23 27.77 -27.08
CA ALA A 58 -21.49 27.26 -27.63
C ALA A 58 -21.64 27.37 -29.17
N ARG A 59 -20.64 27.94 -29.89
CA ARG A 59 -20.71 28.13 -31.36
C ARG A 59 -19.85 27.17 -32.18
N GLY A 60 -19.21 26.18 -31.56
CA GLY A 60 -18.50 25.11 -32.26
C GLY A 60 -19.41 23.90 -32.49
N ARG A 61 -19.89 23.72 -33.73
CA ARG A 61 -20.59 22.51 -34.17
C ARG A 61 -19.70 21.27 -34.00
N HIS A 62 -19.88 20.53 -32.91
CA HIS A 62 -19.54 19.11 -32.86
C HIS A 62 -20.52 18.38 -31.94
N ARG A 63 -21.39 17.58 -32.54
CA ARG A 63 -22.26 16.60 -31.86
C ARG A 63 -21.37 15.57 -31.15
N SER A 64 -21.02 15.84 -29.90
CA SER A 64 -20.59 14.80 -28.96
C SER A 64 -21.78 14.55 -28.04
N ARG A 65 -22.34 13.35 -28.05
CA ARG A 65 -23.36 12.93 -27.09
C ARG A 65 -22.76 13.06 -25.69
N ALA A 66 -23.11 14.12 -24.98
CA ALA A 66 -22.90 14.22 -23.55
C ALA A 66 -23.81 13.18 -22.91
N VAL A 67 -23.23 12.09 -22.39
CA VAL A 67 -23.90 11.27 -21.39
C VAL A 67 -24.06 12.19 -20.18
N GLY A 68 -25.29 12.64 -19.95
CA GLY A 68 -25.63 13.53 -18.85
C GLY A 68 -25.32 12.86 -17.52
N LEU A 69 -24.32 13.37 -16.80
CA LEU A 69 -24.16 13.10 -15.37
C LEU A 69 -25.28 13.85 -14.62
N PRO A 70 -25.92 13.23 -13.61
CA PRO A 70 -26.96 13.89 -12.82
C PRO A 70 -26.39 15.13 -12.11
N ALA A 71 -27.17 16.22 -12.14
CA ALA A 71 -26.85 17.47 -11.46
C ALA A 71 -26.79 17.24 -9.94
N GLY A 72 -25.63 17.54 -9.34
CA GLY A 72 -25.46 17.45 -7.88
C GLY A 72 -24.04 17.15 -7.38
N PHE A 73 -23.12 16.73 -8.25
CA PHE A 73 -21.74 16.47 -7.85
C PHE A 73 -20.84 17.68 -8.16
N PRO A 74 -20.11 18.24 -7.17
CA PRO A 74 -19.06 19.20 -7.47
C PRO A 74 -18.01 18.52 -8.36
N PRO A 75 -17.38 19.24 -9.32
CA PRO A 75 -16.31 18.67 -10.11
C PRO A 75 -15.18 18.26 -9.17
N LEU A 76 -14.97 16.95 -9.02
CA LEU A 76 -13.79 16.40 -8.37
C LEU A 76 -12.59 16.75 -9.25
N CYS A 77 -11.98 17.90 -8.97
CA CYS A 77 -10.73 18.30 -9.58
C CYS A 77 -9.64 17.39 -8.98
N PHE A 78 -9.42 16.24 -9.61
CA PHE A 78 -8.36 15.32 -9.24
C PHE A 78 -7.03 16.01 -9.54
N LYS A 79 -6.43 16.60 -8.51
CA LYS A 79 -5.12 17.24 -8.61
C LYS A 79 -4.07 16.15 -8.83
N ALA A 80 -3.88 15.78 -10.09
CA ALA A 80 -2.84 14.85 -10.49
C ALA A 80 -1.49 15.44 -10.09
N LYS A 81 -0.83 14.80 -9.12
CA LYS A 81 0.52 15.16 -8.67
C LYS A 81 1.49 14.95 -9.83
N SER A 82 2.14 16.01 -10.31
CA SER A 82 3.07 15.95 -11.45
C SER A 82 4.20 14.92 -11.20
N PRO A 83 4.42 13.95 -12.10
CA PRO A 83 5.34 12.82 -11.88
C PRO A 83 6.84 13.15 -11.97
N GLY A 84 7.21 14.40 -12.25
CA GLY A 84 8.57 14.76 -12.67
C GLY A 84 9.63 14.90 -11.57
N ALA A 85 9.26 15.12 -10.31
CA ALA A 85 10.23 15.37 -9.23
C ALA A 85 10.58 14.12 -8.39
N GLN A 86 9.79 13.03 -8.53
CA GLN A 86 9.85 11.89 -7.59
C GLN A 86 10.91 10.84 -7.95
N HIS A 87 11.52 10.88 -9.14
CA HIS A 87 12.46 9.84 -9.59
C HIS A 87 13.85 9.86 -8.91
N ARG A 88 14.33 11.01 -8.42
CA ARG A 88 15.70 11.13 -7.85
C ARG A 88 15.85 10.43 -6.49
N GLY A 89 14.78 10.28 -5.71
CA GLY A 89 14.81 9.64 -4.40
C GLY A 89 14.47 8.14 -4.42
N VAL A 90 13.83 7.64 -5.48
CA VAL A 90 13.34 6.24 -5.55
C VAL A 90 14.49 5.24 -5.53
N GLY A 91 15.60 5.53 -6.22
CA GLY A 91 16.78 4.65 -6.22
C GLY A 91 17.39 4.48 -4.84
N VAL A 92 17.59 5.57 -4.10
CA VAL A 92 18.17 5.53 -2.75
C VAL A 92 17.26 4.78 -1.78
N ILE A 93 15.94 5.03 -1.83
CA ILE A 93 14.97 4.34 -0.98
C ILE A 93 14.93 2.84 -1.31
N ALA A 94 14.96 2.45 -2.59
CA ALA A 94 14.99 1.05 -2.99
C ALA A 94 16.26 0.34 -2.49
N ILE A 95 17.43 0.98 -2.59
CA ILE A 95 18.69 0.43 -2.06
C ILE A 95 18.59 0.26 -0.55
N ALA A 96 18.15 1.30 0.18
CA ALA A 96 17.98 1.23 1.63
C ALA A 96 17.00 0.11 2.03
N PHE A 97 15.93 -0.09 1.26
CA PHE A 97 14.95 -1.14 1.50
C PHE A 97 15.60 -2.52 1.35
N VAL A 98 16.32 -2.76 0.26
CA VAL A 98 16.99 -4.05 0.01
C VAL A 98 18.04 -4.33 1.08
N VAL A 99 18.82 -3.33 1.47
CA VAL A 99 19.84 -3.47 2.51
C VAL A 99 19.20 -3.83 3.86
N ALA A 100 18.16 -3.10 4.26
CA ALA A 100 17.42 -3.38 5.49
C ALA A 100 16.78 -4.79 5.46
N ALA A 101 16.18 -5.19 4.33
CA ALA A 101 15.60 -6.51 4.16
C ALA A 101 16.65 -7.63 4.20
N PHE A 102 17.83 -7.40 3.61
CA PHE A 102 18.96 -8.32 3.68
C PHE A 102 19.40 -8.54 5.12
N PHE A 103 19.62 -7.47 5.89
CA PHE A 103 20.02 -7.59 7.28
C PHE A 103 18.97 -8.29 8.15
N GLY A 104 17.69 -7.99 7.96
CA GLY A 104 16.62 -8.68 8.69
C GLY A 104 16.57 -10.17 8.37
N ALA A 105 16.63 -10.53 7.09
CA ALA A 105 16.64 -11.93 6.67
C ALA A 105 17.88 -12.70 7.16
N VAL A 106 19.08 -12.11 7.07
CA VAL A 106 20.32 -12.71 7.56
C VAL A 106 20.29 -12.87 9.08
N THR A 107 19.84 -11.85 9.81
CA THR A 107 19.73 -11.92 11.27
C THR A 107 18.77 -13.02 11.70
N ARG A 108 17.62 -13.14 11.03
CA ARG A 108 16.68 -14.24 11.27
C ARG A 108 17.31 -15.60 10.99
N TYR A 109 18.01 -15.75 9.86
CA TYR A 109 18.70 -16.99 9.50
C TYR A 109 19.76 -17.38 10.55
N VAL A 110 20.60 -16.42 10.95
CA VAL A 110 21.63 -16.64 11.97
C VAL A 110 20.99 -17.01 13.31
N ALA A 111 19.90 -16.34 13.72
CA ALA A 111 19.18 -16.68 14.94
C ALA A 111 18.63 -18.11 14.91
N ASP A 112 18.05 -18.54 13.78
CA ASP A 112 17.54 -19.90 13.59
C ASP A 112 18.63 -20.96 13.71
N VAL A 113 19.79 -20.71 13.09
CA VAL A 113 20.95 -21.62 13.13
C VAL A 113 21.59 -21.67 14.52
N LEU A 114 21.80 -20.52 15.17
CA LEU A 114 22.48 -20.45 16.47
C LEU A 114 21.60 -20.89 17.64
N LEU A 115 20.27 -20.74 17.52
CA LEU A 115 19.31 -21.04 18.59
C LEU A 115 18.17 -21.93 18.06
N PRO A 116 18.42 -23.24 17.82
CA PRO A 116 17.48 -24.11 17.08
C PRO A 116 16.07 -24.27 17.65
N ARG A 117 15.86 -23.89 18.92
CA ARG A 117 14.56 -23.96 19.60
C ARG A 117 13.84 -22.62 19.70
N TYR A 118 14.59 -21.52 19.72
CA TYR A 118 14.07 -20.20 20.09
C TYR A 118 14.41 -19.10 19.06
N GLY A 119 15.26 -19.39 18.07
CA GLY A 119 15.77 -18.43 17.10
C GLY A 119 14.65 -17.72 16.34
N ILE A 120 13.72 -18.48 15.76
CA ILE A 120 12.56 -17.91 15.06
C ILE A 120 11.62 -17.16 16.01
N LEU A 121 11.47 -17.63 17.24
CA LEU A 121 10.65 -16.93 18.24
C LEU A 121 11.26 -15.57 18.59
N LEU A 122 12.56 -15.53 18.86
CA LEU A 122 13.30 -14.31 19.16
C LEU A 122 13.32 -13.35 17.96
N ALA A 123 13.49 -13.86 16.74
CA ALA A 123 13.44 -13.04 15.54
C ALA A 123 12.06 -12.38 15.35
N ASN A 124 10.98 -13.14 15.55
CA ASN A 124 9.62 -12.60 15.48
C ASN A 124 9.38 -11.56 16.58
N ILE A 125 9.78 -11.85 17.83
CA ILE A 125 9.68 -10.91 18.95
C ILE A 125 10.47 -9.62 18.65
N ALA A 126 11.71 -9.73 18.18
CA ALA A 126 12.55 -8.57 17.86
C ALA A 126 11.95 -7.72 16.74
N GLY A 127 11.49 -8.35 15.65
CA GLY A 127 10.82 -7.62 14.56
C GLY A 127 9.52 -6.95 15.00
N SER A 128 8.71 -7.62 15.83
CA SER A 128 7.50 -7.04 16.40
C SER A 128 7.79 -5.88 17.37
N ALA A 129 8.87 -5.96 18.16
CA ALA A 129 9.30 -4.85 19.02
C ALA A 129 9.73 -3.63 18.19
N ILE A 130 10.51 -3.83 17.12
CA ILE A 130 10.88 -2.75 16.17
C ILE A 130 9.62 -2.12 15.59
N ALA A 131 8.67 -2.93 15.12
CA ALA A 131 7.43 -2.42 14.54
C ALA A 131 6.58 -1.63 15.55
N GLY A 132 6.49 -2.11 16.79
CA GLY A 132 5.78 -1.43 17.88
C GLY A 132 6.39 -0.07 18.19
N VAL A 133 7.69 -0.02 18.46
CA VAL A 133 8.40 1.23 18.78
C VAL A 133 8.30 2.23 17.64
N VAL A 134 8.65 1.83 16.41
CA VAL A 134 8.60 2.73 15.25
C VAL A 134 7.17 3.20 14.99
N GLY A 135 6.18 2.32 15.13
CA GLY A 135 4.77 2.69 14.99
C GLY A 135 4.33 3.75 15.99
N GLY A 136 4.77 3.66 17.26
CA GLY A 136 4.47 4.66 18.28
C GLY A 136 5.21 5.97 18.08
N LEU A 137 6.50 5.92 17.70
CA LEU A 137 7.29 7.12 17.40
C LEU A 137 6.68 7.94 16.25
N MET A 138 6.08 7.28 15.26
CA MET A 138 5.41 7.96 14.16
C MET A 138 4.14 8.73 14.56
N LEU A 139 3.51 8.40 15.70
CA LEU A 139 2.40 9.19 16.24
C LEU A 139 2.90 10.48 16.90
N GLY A 140 4.03 10.43 17.62
CA GLY A 140 4.60 11.59 18.29
C GLY A 140 5.30 12.55 17.34
N TYR A 141 5.87 12.04 16.25
CA TYR A 141 6.54 12.83 15.23
C TYR A 141 5.79 12.71 13.89
N ALA A 142 4.83 13.61 13.66
CA ALA A 142 4.11 13.64 12.39
C ALA A 142 5.03 13.88 11.16
N ASP A 143 6.21 14.47 11.38
CA ASP A 143 7.25 14.68 10.36
C ASP A 143 8.16 13.47 10.15
N LEU A 144 7.99 12.36 10.89
CA LEU A 144 8.71 11.13 10.60
C LEU A 144 8.30 10.64 9.22
N ALA A 145 9.26 10.66 8.30
CA ALA A 145 9.01 10.48 6.89
C ALA A 145 8.42 9.08 6.59
N GLU A 146 7.45 8.97 5.67
CA GLU A 146 6.87 7.69 5.22
C GLU A 146 7.96 6.68 4.77
N GLN A 147 9.11 7.18 4.33
CA GLN A 147 10.31 6.40 4.04
C GLN A 147 10.79 5.59 5.26
N ALA A 148 10.80 6.16 6.46
CA ALA A 148 11.22 5.46 7.67
C ALA A 148 10.30 4.26 7.97
N ARG A 149 8.99 4.41 7.74
CA ARG A 149 8.02 3.30 7.89
C ARG A 149 8.33 2.16 6.93
N LEU A 150 8.54 2.49 5.66
CA LEU A 150 8.88 1.53 4.62
C LEU A 150 10.17 0.78 4.94
N ILE A 151 11.21 1.47 5.43
CA ILE A 151 12.50 0.85 5.73
C ILE A 151 12.45 0.00 7.01
N TRP A 152 11.98 0.57 8.12
CA TRP A 152 12.07 -0.08 9.43
C TRP A 152 11.00 -1.14 9.64
N ILE A 153 9.75 -0.84 9.27
CA ILE A 153 8.63 -1.75 9.49
C ILE A 153 8.55 -2.74 8.34
N THR A 154 8.46 -2.26 7.10
CA THR A 154 8.22 -3.15 5.96
C THR A 154 9.47 -3.96 5.58
N ALA A 155 10.63 -3.31 5.45
CA ALA A 155 11.84 -4.01 5.02
C ALA A 155 12.51 -4.79 6.15
N LEU A 156 12.94 -4.10 7.21
CA LEU A 156 13.70 -4.73 8.30
C LEU A 156 12.82 -5.66 9.14
N ALA A 157 11.79 -5.14 9.81
CA ALA A 157 10.93 -5.98 10.66
C ALA A 157 10.18 -7.04 9.84
N GLY A 158 9.75 -6.71 8.61
CA GLY A 158 9.08 -7.66 7.72
C GLY A 158 9.96 -8.84 7.29
N SER A 159 11.26 -8.63 7.04
CA SER A 159 12.19 -9.71 6.67
C SER A 159 12.76 -10.47 7.88
N LEU A 160 12.85 -9.81 9.03
CA LEU A 160 13.27 -10.37 10.30
C LEU A 160 12.20 -11.29 10.91
N THR A 161 10.92 -11.00 10.68
CA THR A 161 9.81 -11.86 11.10
C THR A 161 9.47 -12.91 10.04
N THR A 162 8.94 -14.04 10.46
CA THR A 162 8.48 -15.09 9.54
C THR A 162 7.23 -15.79 10.07
N PHE A 163 6.25 -15.92 9.19
CA PHE A 163 5.09 -16.78 9.40
C PHE A 163 5.32 -18.16 8.79
N SER A 164 5.95 -18.22 7.60
CA SER A 164 6.11 -19.45 6.83
C SER A 164 6.93 -20.53 7.56
N THR A 165 7.99 -20.12 8.27
CA THR A 165 8.80 -21.07 9.05
C THR A 165 8.00 -21.63 10.22
N VAL A 166 7.22 -20.79 10.93
CA VAL A 166 6.36 -21.23 12.03
C VAL A 166 5.25 -22.16 11.51
N SER A 167 4.68 -21.87 10.34
CA SER A 167 3.68 -22.73 9.68
C SER A 167 4.25 -24.11 9.34
N MET A 168 5.45 -24.20 8.77
CA MET A 168 6.06 -25.49 8.45
C MET A 168 6.36 -26.31 9.72
N SER A 169 6.96 -25.69 10.74
CA SER A 169 7.25 -26.38 12.01
C SER A 169 5.99 -26.88 12.70
N THR A 170 4.92 -26.08 12.71
CA THR A 170 3.64 -26.50 13.30
C THR A 170 2.90 -27.52 12.46
N ALA A 171 3.01 -27.48 11.12
CA ALA A 171 2.51 -28.53 10.25
C ALA A 171 3.17 -29.89 10.54
N HIS A 172 4.49 -29.90 10.80
CA HIS A 172 5.19 -31.12 11.25
C HIS A 172 4.65 -31.64 12.59
N HIS A 173 4.32 -30.76 13.54
CA HIS A 173 3.69 -31.17 14.80
C HIS A 173 2.31 -31.77 14.60
N VAL A 174 1.49 -31.20 13.71
CA VAL A 174 0.18 -31.73 13.35
C VAL A 174 0.30 -33.11 12.71
N MET A 175 1.21 -33.27 11.74
CA MET A 175 1.48 -34.56 11.09
C MET A 175 1.99 -35.63 12.07
N ALA A 176 2.72 -35.22 13.12
CA ALA A 176 3.16 -36.11 14.19
C ALA A 176 2.07 -36.42 15.23
N GLY A 177 0.81 -36.02 14.99
CA GLY A 177 -0.32 -36.22 15.92
C GLY A 177 -0.28 -35.33 17.16
N ASN A 178 0.64 -34.36 17.23
CA ASN A 178 0.85 -33.53 18.41
C ASN A 178 0.23 -32.14 18.24
N LEU A 179 -1.11 -32.09 18.29
CA LEU A 179 -1.86 -30.85 18.21
C LEU A 179 -1.54 -29.88 19.35
N GLY A 180 -1.27 -30.39 20.56
CA GLY A 180 -0.91 -29.57 21.72
C GLY A 180 0.35 -28.73 21.46
N ARG A 181 1.41 -29.32 20.89
CA ARG A 181 2.63 -28.58 20.51
C ARG A 181 2.41 -27.61 19.36
N ALA A 182 1.58 -27.97 18.38
CA ALA A 182 1.26 -27.08 17.27
C ALA A 182 0.56 -25.80 17.77
N VAL A 183 -0.49 -25.96 18.58
CA VAL A 183 -1.24 -24.84 19.17
C VAL A 183 -0.36 -24.05 20.13
N GLY A 184 0.38 -24.73 21.02
CA GLY A 184 1.28 -24.06 21.97
C GLY A 184 2.34 -23.19 21.28
N THR A 185 2.90 -23.66 20.16
CA THR A 185 3.87 -22.90 19.36
C THR A 185 3.22 -21.65 18.76
N TRP A 186 2.05 -21.79 18.11
CA TRP A 186 1.31 -20.64 17.57
C TRP A 186 0.99 -19.61 18.63
N THR A 187 0.41 -20.05 19.75
CA THR A 187 0.04 -19.18 20.86
C THR A 187 1.26 -18.43 21.38
N LEU A 188 2.39 -19.12 21.59
CA LEU A 188 3.61 -18.50 22.07
C LEU A 188 4.12 -17.41 21.11
N HIS A 189 4.19 -17.70 19.81
CA HIS A 189 4.63 -16.72 18.81
C HIS A 189 3.69 -15.51 18.75
N ILE A 190 2.38 -15.72 18.72
CA ILE A 190 1.39 -14.64 18.60
C ILE A 190 1.40 -13.78 19.88
N VAL A 191 1.25 -14.40 21.04
CA VAL A 191 1.10 -13.68 22.32
C VAL A 191 2.39 -12.93 22.66
N ALA A 192 3.56 -13.55 22.53
CA ALA A 192 4.82 -12.88 22.84
C ALA A 192 5.09 -11.71 21.89
N SER A 193 4.90 -11.91 20.58
CA SER A 193 5.10 -10.87 19.56
C SER A 193 4.12 -9.71 19.74
N LEU A 194 2.85 -10.00 20.02
CA LEU A 194 1.84 -8.99 20.29
C LEU A 194 2.18 -8.19 21.55
N ALA A 195 2.57 -8.86 22.64
CA ALA A 195 2.92 -8.21 23.89
C ALA A 195 4.10 -7.24 23.75
N VAL A 196 5.16 -7.60 23.03
CA VAL A 196 6.29 -6.69 22.82
C VAL A 196 5.98 -5.57 21.82
N ALA A 197 5.12 -5.82 20.83
CA ALA A 197 4.68 -4.78 19.91
C ALA A 197 3.84 -3.73 20.65
N THR A 198 2.89 -4.17 21.48
CA THR A 198 2.06 -3.25 22.28
C THR A 198 2.90 -2.51 23.30
N LEU A 199 3.81 -3.19 24.01
CA LEU A 199 4.73 -2.55 24.95
C LEU A 199 5.62 -1.51 24.26
N GLY A 200 6.23 -1.86 23.12
CA GLY A 200 7.06 -0.93 22.36
C GLY A 200 6.27 0.29 21.88
N PHE A 201 5.04 0.07 21.41
CA PHE A 201 4.16 1.14 20.98
C PHE A 201 3.76 2.06 22.14
N THR A 202 3.34 1.51 23.29
CA THR A 202 2.94 2.30 24.45
C THR A 202 4.10 3.09 25.03
N LEU A 203 5.28 2.48 25.18
CA LEU A 203 6.48 3.18 25.65
C LEU A 203 6.88 4.32 24.73
N ALA A 204 6.80 4.11 23.41
CA ALA A 204 7.11 5.14 22.43
C ALA A 204 6.14 6.32 22.54
N ILE A 205 4.82 6.09 22.63
CA ILE A 205 3.86 7.22 22.72
C ILE A 205 3.95 7.97 24.07
N THR A 206 4.21 7.27 25.18
CA THR A 206 4.30 7.92 26.50
C THR A 206 5.56 8.75 26.64
N SER A 207 6.60 8.49 25.85
CA SER A 207 7.80 9.32 25.84
C SER A 207 7.57 10.76 25.35
N PHE A 208 6.39 11.03 24.77
CA PHE A 208 5.97 12.35 24.27
C PHE A 208 4.87 13.02 25.11
N SER A 209 4.34 12.34 26.12
CA SER A 209 3.28 12.85 27.00
C SER A 209 3.87 13.50 28.24
#